data_AF-A0A3A8ZPD8-F1
#
_entry.id   AF-A0A3A8ZPD8-F1
#
_cell.length_a   1.000
_cell.length_b   1.000
_cell.length_c   1.000
_cell.angle_alpha   90.00
_cell.angle_beta   90.00
_cell.angle_gamma   90.00
#
_symmetry.space_group_name_H-M   'P 1'
#
loop_
_entity.id
_entity.type
_entity.pdbx_description
1 polymer ?
#
loop_
_entity_poly.entity_id
_entity_poly.type
_entity_poly.pdbx_seq_one_letter_code
_entity_poly.pdbx_strand_id
1 'polypeptide(L)'
;MSNIADEIIKTIKYAVDKKAINCDHTFKTVIKKVTPKGYVILDESGSERIVECCIPNISLRAGQMVWVKIPMGDVKNMHICNVVESRRGNNSGSNNPGSNAEKYTGSYTVKPLVSEQTLATKDKIMSDNVTVLEIPYSEVSNNEGGLTVTIG
;
A
#
# COMPACT_ATOMS: atom_id res chain seq x y z
N MET A 1 5.25 -18.48 -49.89
CA MET A 1 5.00 -19.09 -48.56
C MET A 1 5.52 -18.11 -47.53
N SER A 2 4.66 -17.62 -46.62
CA SER A 2 5.11 -16.80 -45.48
C SER A 2 6.10 -17.62 -44.66
N ASN A 3 7.25 -17.05 -44.35
CA ASN A 3 8.23 -17.70 -43.48
C ASN A 3 7.65 -17.71 -42.06
N ILE A 4 7.84 -18.81 -41.31
CA ILE A 4 7.39 -18.93 -39.91
C ILE A 4 7.86 -17.75 -39.05
N ALA A 5 9.05 -17.21 -39.34
CA ALA A 5 9.61 -16.04 -38.67
C ALA A 5 8.74 -14.77 -38.86
N ASP A 6 8.20 -14.57 -40.06
CA ASP A 6 7.38 -13.40 -40.37
C ASP A 6 6.05 -13.45 -39.62
N GLU A 7 5.47 -14.64 -39.46
CA GLU A 7 4.23 -14.83 -38.71
C GLU A 7 4.45 -14.69 -37.20
N ILE A 8 5.59 -15.13 -36.67
CA ILE A 8 5.98 -14.91 -35.28
C ILE A 8 6.12 -13.41 -35.00
N ILE A 9 6.88 -12.69 -35.84
CA ILE A 9 7.08 -11.24 -35.69
C ILE A 9 5.75 -10.50 -35.81
N LYS A 10 4.90 -10.88 -36.77
CA LYS A 10 3.57 -10.29 -36.95
C LYS A 10 2.67 -10.52 -35.73
N THR A 11 2.75 -11.70 -35.11
CA THR A 11 1.97 -12.03 -33.91
C THR A 11 2.48 -11.27 -32.69
N ILE A 12 3.79 -11.13 -32.52
CA ILE A 12 4.39 -10.31 -31.46
C ILE A 12 3.98 -8.84 -31.64
N LYS A 13 4.08 -8.33 -32.86
CA LYS A 13 3.64 -6.96 -33.19
C LYS A 13 2.16 -6.78 -32.88
N TYR A 14 1.29 -7.71 -33.31
CA TYR A 14 -0.13 -7.68 -33.00
C TYR A 14 -0.41 -7.73 -31.49
N ALA A 15 0.33 -8.53 -30.73
CA ALA A 15 0.19 -8.62 -29.28
C ALA A 15 0.65 -7.34 -28.57
N VAL A 16 1.73 -6.72 -29.04
CA VAL A 16 2.25 -5.44 -28.51
C VAL A 16 1.30 -4.29 -28.86
N ASP A 17 0.85 -4.18 -30.11
CA ASP A 17 -0.03 -3.12 -30.57
C ASP A 17 -1.45 -3.24 -29.96
N LYS A 18 -1.96 -4.47 -29.79
CA LYS A 18 -3.28 -4.72 -29.17
C LYS A 18 -3.25 -4.53 -27.65
N LYS A 19 -2.08 -4.67 -27.02
CA LYS A 19 -1.85 -4.26 -25.64
C LYS A 19 -1.66 -2.73 -25.61
N ALA A 20 -2.59 -1.97 -26.19
CA ALA A 20 -2.71 -0.55 -25.90
C ALA A 20 -2.81 -0.43 -24.38
N ILE A 21 -1.74 0.08 -23.79
CA ILE A 21 -1.45 -0.04 -22.37
C ILE A 21 -2.33 0.98 -21.63
N ASN A 22 -3.59 0.65 -21.39
CA ASN A 22 -4.44 1.35 -20.41
C ASN A 22 -4.01 0.98 -18.98
N CYS A 23 -2.71 1.00 -18.71
CA CYS A 23 -2.17 0.80 -17.37
C CYS A 23 -1.53 2.09 -16.88
N ASP A 24 -1.41 2.19 -15.57
CA ASP A 24 -0.66 3.27 -14.96
C ASP A 24 0.80 3.17 -15.38
N HIS A 25 1.33 4.24 -15.93
CA HIS A 25 2.76 4.37 -16.16
C HIS A 25 3.37 5.19 -15.02
N THR A 26 4.34 4.65 -14.28
CA THR A 26 4.97 5.36 -13.16
C THR A 26 6.47 5.43 -13.37
N PHE A 27 7.02 6.65 -13.37
CA PHE A 27 8.44 6.89 -13.63
C PHE A 27 9.04 7.83 -12.57
N LYS A 28 10.37 7.84 -12.48
CA LYS A 28 11.11 8.72 -11.58
C LYS A 28 11.52 10.01 -12.29
N THR A 29 11.36 11.13 -11.61
CA THR A 29 11.82 12.42 -12.13
C THR A 29 12.28 13.33 -10.98
N VAL A 30 12.92 14.44 -11.33
CA VAL A 30 13.36 15.48 -10.39
C VAL A 30 12.47 16.69 -10.56
N ILE A 31 12.05 17.28 -9.44
CA ILE A 31 11.35 18.57 -9.46
C ILE A 31 12.35 19.65 -9.85
N LYS A 32 12.17 20.26 -11.02
CA LYS A 32 13.03 21.37 -11.47
C LYS A 32 12.69 22.67 -10.74
N LYS A 33 11.40 22.95 -10.58
CA LYS A 33 10.91 24.19 -9.98
C LYS A 33 9.56 23.98 -9.29
N VAL A 34 9.32 24.74 -8.22
CA VAL A 34 8.03 24.82 -7.55
C VAL A 34 7.30 26.07 -8.03
N THR A 35 6.03 25.93 -8.42
CA THR A 35 5.16 27.03 -8.85
C THR A 35 3.89 27.06 -8.00
N PRO A 36 3.14 28.18 -7.95
CA PRO A 36 1.87 28.24 -7.19
C PRO A 36 0.82 27.23 -7.66
N LYS A 37 0.89 26.78 -8.92
CA LYS A 37 -0.03 25.81 -9.52
C LYS A 37 0.40 24.35 -9.36
N GLY A 38 1.62 24.09 -8.91
CA GLY A 38 2.17 22.74 -8.82
C GLY A 38 3.68 22.67 -9.06
N TYR A 39 4.16 21.49 -9.42
CA TYR A 39 5.59 21.18 -9.54
C TYR A 39 5.97 20.97 -11.00
N VAL A 40 7.05 21.63 -11.43
CA VAL A 40 7.60 21.44 -12.77
C VAL A 40 8.52 20.22 -12.76
N ILE A 41 8.15 19.21 -13.53
CA ILE A 41 8.92 17.97 -13.72
C ILE A 41 9.33 17.81 -15.18
N LEU A 42 10.31 16.93 -15.42
CA LEU A 42 10.63 16.46 -16.76
C LEU A 42 9.92 15.13 -17.02
N ASP A 43 9.16 15.05 -18.10
CA ASP A 43 8.56 13.83 -18.63
C ASP A 43 9.62 12.95 -19.31
N GLU A 44 9.33 11.68 -19.58
CA GLU A 44 10.29 10.74 -20.20
C GLU A 44 10.66 11.13 -21.64
N SER A 45 9.80 11.90 -22.31
CA SER A 45 10.10 12.51 -23.62
C SER A 45 11.01 13.75 -23.52
N GLY A 46 11.44 14.14 -22.31
CA GLY A 46 12.25 15.35 -22.08
C GLY A 46 11.47 16.67 -22.09
N SER A 47 10.13 16.61 -22.08
CA SER A 47 9.27 17.81 -22.03
C SER A 47 9.00 18.21 -20.59
N GLU A 48 8.96 19.52 -20.31
CA GLU A 48 8.59 20.03 -18.99
C GLU A 48 7.06 20.05 -18.82
N ARG A 49 6.57 19.56 -17.69
CA ARG A 49 5.15 19.55 -17.35
C ARG A 49 4.93 20.02 -15.92
N ILE A 50 3.79 20.70 -15.71
CA ILE A 50 3.33 21.09 -14.38
C ILE A 50 2.41 19.98 -13.88
N VAL A 51 2.75 19.38 -12.74
CA VAL A 51 1.99 18.31 -12.12
C VAL A 51 1.60 18.68 -10.70
N GLU A 52 0.44 18.20 -10.28
CA GLU A 52 -0.03 18.32 -8.90
C GLU A 52 0.55 17.20 -8.03
N CYS A 53 0.50 17.39 -6.71
CA CYS A 53 0.91 16.38 -5.75
C CYS A 53 -0.32 15.76 -5.09
N CYS A 54 -0.42 14.43 -5.14
CA CYS A 54 -1.53 13.67 -4.56
C CYS A 54 -1.24 13.22 -3.10
N ILE A 55 -0.10 13.63 -2.53
CA ILE A 55 0.28 13.28 -1.17
C ILE A 55 -0.22 14.40 -0.23
N PRO A 56 -1.08 14.10 0.75
CA PRO A 56 -1.61 15.12 1.66
C PRO A 56 -0.52 15.67 2.59
N ASN A 57 -0.61 16.95 2.92
CA ASN A 57 0.25 17.64 3.91
C ASN A 57 1.76 17.63 3.59
N ILE A 58 2.16 17.43 2.33
CA ILE A 58 3.57 17.49 1.93
C ILE A 58 3.83 18.63 0.93
N SER A 59 4.83 19.45 1.23
CA SER A 59 5.38 20.42 0.28
C SER A 59 6.73 19.92 -0.22
N LEU A 60 6.87 19.76 -1.52
CA LEU A 60 8.07 19.23 -2.15
C LEU A 60 9.02 20.37 -2.53
N ARG A 61 10.31 20.07 -2.62
CA ARG A 61 11.36 21.06 -2.92
C ARG A 61 11.95 20.84 -4.30
N ALA A 62 12.44 21.91 -4.93
CA ALA A 62 13.22 21.79 -6.16
C ALA A 62 14.50 20.96 -5.90
N GLY A 63 14.86 20.11 -6.85
CA GLY A 63 15.95 19.14 -6.73
C GLY A 63 15.56 17.80 -6.08
N GLN A 64 14.36 17.68 -5.52
CA GLN A 64 13.90 16.44 -4.91
C GLN A 64 13.48 15.42 -5.97
N MET A 65 13.89 14.16 -5.79
CA MET A 65 13.46 13.05 -6.64
C MET A 65 12.08 12.55 -6.19
N VAL A 66 11.19 12.34 -7.16
CA VAL A 66 9.81 11.94 -6.94
C VAL A 66 9.37 10.90 -7.96
N TRP A 67 8.36 10.15 -7.59
CA TRP A 67 7.64 9.23 -8.46
C TRP A 67 6.40 9.93 -9.01
N VAL A 68 6.22 9.84 -10.32
CA VAL A 68 5.12 10.46 -11.04
C VAL A 68 4.37 9.37 -11.79
N LYS A 69 3.04 9.42 -11.69
CA LYS A 69 2.14 8.46 -12.33
C LYS A 69 1.33 9.15 -13.43
N ILE A 70 1.27 8.50 -14.58
CA ILE A 70 0.37 8.77 -15.71
C ILE A 70 -0.72 7.68 -15.68
N PRO A 71 -1.93 7.99 -15.18
CA PRO A 71 -2.99 7.00 -15.07
C PRO A 71 -3.53 6.64 -16.47
N MET A 72 -3.55 5.35 -16.81
CA MET A 72 -4.11 4.85 -18.08
C MET A 72 -3.61 5.58 -19.35
N GLY A 73 -2.37 6.07 -19.36
CA GLY A 73 -1.82 6.86 -20.47
C GLY A 73 -2.35 8.30 -20.58
N ASP A 74 -3.18 8.77 -19.65
CA ASP A 74 -3.65 10.15 -19.61
C ASP A 74 -2.60 11.09 -19.02
N VAL A 75 -1.84 11.70 -19.93
CA VAL A 75 -0.77 12.66 -19.63
C VAL A 75 -1.28 13.92 -18.93
N LYS A 76 -2.57 14.27 -19.07
CA LYS A 76 -3.14 15.47 -18.41
C LYS A 76 -3.36 15.24 -16.92
N ASN A 77 -3.74 14.04 -16.52
CA ASN A 77 -3.99 13.66 -15.13
C ASN A 77 -2.73 13.11 -14.41
N MET A 78 -1.57 13.51 -14.91
CA MET A 78 -0.29 13.14 -14.33
C MET A 78 -0.09 13.80 -12.96
N HIS A 79 0.29 13.01 -11.97
CA HIS A 79 0.45 13.49 -10.60
C HIS A 79 1.61 12.83 -9.88
N ILE A 80 2.19 13.54 -8.91
CA ILE A 80 3.22 13.01 -8.02
C ILE A 80 2.55 12.09 -6.99
N CYS A 81 3.00 10.84 -6.93
CA CYS A 81 2.43 9.81 -6.08
C CYS A 81 3.34 9.40 -4.91
N ASN A 82 4.66 9.57 -5.02
CA ASN A 82 5.60 9.24 -3.94
C ASN A 82 6.88 10.07 -4.00
N VAL A 83 7.59 10.19 -2.89
CA VAL A 83 8.92 10.80 -2.80
C VAL A 83 9.97 9.69 -2.87
N VAL A 84 11.06 9.91 -3.61
CA VAL A 84 12.20 8.97 -3.60
C VAL A 84 13.05 9.27 -2.37
N GLU A 85 13.15 8.30 -1.45
CA GLU A 85 14.05 8.39 -0.31
C GLU A 85 15.50 8.48 -0.79
N SER A 86 16.24 9.45 -0.25
CA SER A 86 17.68 9.55 -0.47
C SER A 86 18.34 8.45 0.35
N ARG A 87 18.90 7.42 -0.29
CA ARG A 87 19.76 6.41 0.37
C ARG A 87 21.12 6.99 0.80
N ARG A 88 21.13 8.16 1.44
CA ARG A 88 22.29 8.58 2.24
C ARG A 88 22.13 7.86 3.57
N GLY A 89 22.90 6.78 3.71
CA GLY A 89 22.88 5.89 4.85
C GLY A 89 22.87 6.66 6.16
N ASN A 90 21.72 6.61 6.82
CA ASN A 90 21.55 6.46 8.24
C ASN A 90 20.28 5.63 8.37
N ASN A 91 20.40 4.42 8.93
CA ASN A 91 19.25 3.66 9.40
C ASN A 91 18.63 4.45 10.56
N SER A 92 17.88 5.48 10.23
CA SER A 92 16.95 6.14 11.12
C SER A 92 15.66 6.07 10.34
N GLY A 93 14.81 5.13 10.77
CA GLY A 93 13.55 4.83 10.13
C GLY A 93 12.83 6.12 9.77
N SER A 94 12.26 6.14 8.57
CA SER A 94 11.33 7.15 8.10
C SER A 94 10.45 7.60 9.27
N ASN A 95 10.76 8.79 9.84
CA ASN A 95 9.85 9.49 10.73
C ASN A 95 8.73 10.00 9.84
N ASN A 96 7.85 9.08 9.45
CA ASN A 96 6.57 9.40 8.88
C ASN A 96 5.85 10.25 9.94
N PRO A 97 5.52 11.53 9.70
CA PRO A 97 4.81 12.36 10.69
C PRO A 97 3.35 11.92 10.90
N GLY A 98 2.97 10.72 10.45
CA GLY A 98 1.60 10.28 10.26
C GLY A 98 1.10 9.20 11.22
N SER A 99 1.82 8.87 12.30
CA SER A 99 1.26 7.96 13.31
C SER A 99 1.84 8.23 14.70
N ASN A 100 1.49 9.38 15.30
CA ASN A 100 1.56 9.52 16.75
C ASN A 100 0.35 8.82 17.42
N ALA A 101 -0.05 7.67 16.88
CA ALA A 101 -1.04 6.80 17.47
C ALA A 101 -0.32 6.02 18.57
N GLU A 102 -0.85 6.08 19.79
CA GLU A 102 -0.24 5.38 20.92
C GLU A 102 -0.20 3.87 20.64
N LYS A 103 0.91 3.22 21.00
CA LYS A 103 1.01 1.77 20.87
C LYS A 103 0.12 1.11 21.92
N TYR A 104 -0.63 0.09 21.52
CA TYR A 104 -1.37 -0.73 22.48
C TYR A 104 -0.37 -1.52 23.33
N THR A 105 -0.45 -1.34 24.65
CA THR A 105 0.43 -1.97 25.65
C THR A 105 -0.27 -3.07 26.45
N GLY A 106 -1.54 -3.36 26.17
CA GLY A 106 -2.28 -4.41 26.87
C GLY A 106 -1.92 -5.81 26.37
N SER A 107 -2.52 -6.83 27.00
CA SER A 107 -2.32 -8.22 26.60
C SER A 107 -2.82 -8.47 25.19
N TYR A 108 -2.03 -9.23 24.42
CA TYR A 108 -2.39 -9.78 23.11
C TYR A 108 -2.98 -11.19 23.21
N THR A 109 -2.92 -11.80 24.39
CA THR A 109 -3.51 -13.12 24.65
C THR A 109 -4.84 -12.93 25.36
N VAL A 110 -5.90 -13.45 24.75
CA VAL A 110 -7.28 -13.31 25.21
C VAL A 110 -7.87 -14.70 25.45
N LYS A 111 -8.24 -15.01 26.69
CA LYS A 111 -9.07 -16.18 27.00
C LYS A 111 -10.53 -15.79 26.84
N PRO A 112 -11.34 -16.51 26.04
CA PRO A 112 -12.76 -16.20 25.96
C PRO A 112 -13.45 -16.48 27.29
N LEU A 113 -14.39 -15.62 27.65
CA LEU A 113 -15.21 -15.72 28.85
C LEU A 113 -16.69 -15.81 28.43
N VAL A 114 -17.53 -16.35 29.30
CA VAL A 114 -19.00 -16.37 29.10
C VAL A 114 -19.63 -14.97 29.18
N SER A 115 -18.88 -13.98 29.67
CA SER A 115 -19.23 -12.56 29.68
C SER A 115 -18.43 -11.79 28.62
N GLU A 116 -18.97 -10.65 28.18
CA GLU A 116 -18.28 -9.76 27.24
C GLU A 116 -16.93 -9.28 27.78
N GLN A 117 -15.95 -9.13 26.87
CA GLN A 117 -14.65 -8.57 27.14
C GLN A 117 -14.25 -7.59 26.03
N THR A 118 -13.60 -6.51 26.39
CA THR A 118 -13.20 -5.45 25.45
C THR A 118 -11.72 -5.14 25.61
N LEU A 119 -10.99 -5.11 24.49
CA LEU A 119 -9.61 -4.65 24.44
C LEU A 119 -9.60 -3.13 24.21
N ALA A 120 -8.86 -2.37 25.02
CA ALA A 120 -8.76 -0.91 24.92
C ALA A 120 -7.83 -0.46 23.78
N THR A 121 -8.16 -0.86 22.55
CA THR A 121 -7.34 -0.71 21.34
C THR A 121 -7.76 0.46 20.45
N LYS A 122 -8.82 1.18 20.85
CA LYS A 122 -9.32 2.35 20.14
C LYS A 122 -8.20 3.37 19.93
N ASP A 123 -8.03 3.81 18.69
CA ASP A 123 -7.02 4.79 18.25
C ASP A 123 -5.56 4.39 18.54
N LYS A 124 -5.31 3.10 18.83
CA LYS A 124 -3.99 2.55 19.11
C LYS A 124 -3.51 1.59 18.02
N ILE A 125 -2.21 1.56 17.82
CA ILE A 125 -1.56 0.63 16.89
C ILE A 125 -1.10 -0.64 17.61
N MET A 126 -1.43 -1.79 17.03
CA MET A 126 -0.95 -3.10 17.47
C MET A 126 0.37 -3.44 16.79
N SER A 127 1.33 -3.96 17.55
CA SER A 127 2.61 -4.42 16.97
C SER A 127 2.69 -5.92 16.75
N ASP A 128 1.84 -6.69 17.44
CA ASP A 128 1.83 -8.14 17.38
C ASP A 128 0.41 -8.66 17.08
N ASN A 129 0.32 -9.94 16.71
CA ASN A 129 -0.97 -10.60 16.47
C ASN A 129 -1.71 -10.82 17.80
N VAL A 130 -3.03 -10.65 17.79
CA VAL A 130 -3.89 -11.05 18.90
C VAL A 130 -4.13 -12.56 18.84
N THR A 131 -3.88 -13.27 19.93
CA THR A 131 -4.11 -14.70 20.07
C THR A 131 -5.33 -14.94 20.96
N VAL A 132 -6.35 -15.58 20.42
CA VAL A 132 -7.56 -15.99 21.16
C VAL A 132 -7.39 -17.45 21.55
N LEU A 133 -7.42 -17.73 22.86
CA LEU A 133 -7.33 -19.08 23.39
C LEU A 133 -8.64 -19.84 23.18
N GLU A 134 -8.57 -21.16 23.23
CA GLU A 134 -9.76 -22.01 23.20
C GLU A 134 -10.60 -21.80 24.46
N ILE A 135 -11.91 -22.01 24.33
CA ILE A 135 -12.81 -22.07 25.48
C ILE A 135 -12.64 -23.45 26.11
N PRO A 136 -12.32 -23.55 27.42
CA PRO A 136 -12.36 -24.80 28.14
C PRO A 136 -13.67 -25.55 27.92
N TYR A 137 -13.55 -26.71 27.28
CA TYR A 137 -14.62 -27.63 26.96
C TYR A 137 -14.37 -28.93 27.71
N SER A 138 -15.35 -29.39 28.48
CA SER A 138 -15.30 -30.72 29.09
C SER A 138 -16.63 -31.45 28.91
N GLU A 139 -16.54 -32.68 28.43
CA GLU A 139 -17.68 -33.60 28.35
C GLU A 139 -17.86 -34.30 29.69
N VAL A 140 -19.10 -34.36 30.16
CA VAL A 140 -19.44 -35.10 31.38
C VAL A 140 -20.48 -36.16 31.03
N SER A 141 -20.27 -37.39 31.52
CA SER A 141 -21.24 -38.47 31.33
C SER A 141 -22.44 -38.25 32.25
N ASN A 142 -23.65 -38.24 31.69
CA ASN A 142 -24.88 -38.30 32.49
C ASN A 142 -25.51 -39.70 32.38
N ASN A 143 -26.32 -40.06 33.38
CA ASN A 143 -27.00 -41.36 33.42
C ASN A 143 -28.23 -41.44 32.49
N GLU A 144 -28.58 -40.34 31.83
CA GLU A 144 -29.78 -40.19 30.98
C GLU A 144 -29.46 -40.38 29.48
N GLY A 145 -28.25 -40.83 29.13
CA GLY A 145 -27.85 -41.10 27.75
C GLY A 145 -27.76 -39.84 26.87
N GLY A 146 -27.73 -38.65 27.46
CA GLY A 146 -27.62 -37.38 26.76
C GLY A 146 -26.19 -36.82 26.79
N LEU A 147 -25.76 -36.14 25.72
CA LEU A 147 -24.49 -35.42 25.71
C LEU A 147 -24.58 -34.19 26.61
N THR A 148 -23.81 -34.16 27.69
CA THR A 148 -23.70 -33.00 28.57
C THR A 148 -22.30 -32.39 28.43
N VAL A 149 -22.26 -31.10 28.10
CA VAL A 149 -21.03 -30.34 27.91
C VAL A 149 -20.97 -29.22 28.94
N THR A 150 -19.81 -29.04 29.57
CA THR A 150 -19.50 -27.86 30.37
C THR A 150 -18.56 -26.95 29.57
N ILE A 151 -18.98 -25.69 29.41
CA ILE A 151 -18.22 -24.61 28.75
C ILE A 151 -17.87 -23.60 29.84
N GLY A 152 -16.58 -23.32 30.08
CA GLY A 152 -16.13 -22.42 31.16
C GLY A 152 -14.80 -21.72 30.90
#